data_AF-A0A950KNE2-F1
#
_entry.id   AF-A0A950KNE2-F1
#
_cell.length_a   1.000
_cell.length_b   1.000
_cell.length_c   1.000
_cell.angle_alpha   90.00
_cell.angle_beta   90.00
_cell.angle_gamma   90.00
#
_symmetry.space_group_name_H-M   'P 1'
#
loop_
_entity.id
_entity.type
_entity.pdbx_description
1 polymer ?
#
loop_
_entity_poly.entity_id
_entity_poly.type
_entity_poly.pdbx_seq_one_letter_code
_entity_poly.pdbx_strand_id
1 'polypeptide(L)'
;MPAPPSNGGVAEPREDRVVRRLSAEDRSILALETETVAGHACKVVLLGGRIDLDHLRSSISARLPRAPELGMRLTEIDGAPSWTLEHEVDISAHVGLCDEAEVCDEAEFCSTVARIFEQRL
;
A
#
# COMPACT_ATOMS: atom_id res chain seq x y z
N MET A 1 10.69 26.60 47.45
CA MET A 1 10.79 26.00 46.10
C MET A 1 9.41 25.90 45.49
N PRO A 2 9.12 26.57 44.36
CA PRO A 2 7.91 26.32 43.59
C PRO A 2 8.14 25.16 42.59
N ALA A 3 7.08 24.41 42.29
CA ALA A 3 7.09 23.32 41.31
C ALA A 3 7.35 23.85 39.88
N PRO A 4 7.99 23.07 38.98
CA PRO A 4 8.14 23.47 37.59
C PRO A 4 6.79 23.40 36.88
N PRO A 5 6.51 24.30 35.91
CA PRO A 5 5.32 24.18 35.08
C PRO A 5 5.45 22.97 34.15
N SER A 6 4.39 22.17 34.08
CA SER A 6 4.21 21.14 33.07
C SER A 6 4.17 21.80 31.70
N ASN A 7 5.21 21.58 30.89
CA ASN A 7 5.16 21.88 29.47
C ASN A 7 4.11 20.96 28.83
N GLY A 8 2.93 21.49 28.57
CA GLY A 8 2.00 20.91 27.62
C GLY A 8 2.74 20.79 26.29
N GLY A 9 2.99 19.55 25.87
CA GLY A 9 3.52 19.26 24.55
C GLY A 9 2.53 19.78 23.53
N VAL A 10 2.80 20.97 23.00
CA VAL A 10 2.23 21.39 21.73
C VAL A 10 2.75 20.38 20.73
N ALA A 11 1.86 19.54 20.20
CA ALA A 11 2.20 18.70 19.07
C ALA A 11 2.68 19.64 17.97
N GLU A 12 3.97 19.62 17.69
CA GLU A 12 4.54 20.38 16.59
C GLU A 12 3.74 20.03 15.32
N PRO A 13 3.32 21.03 14.52
CA PRO A 13 2.63 20.75 13.29
C PRO A 13 3.57 19.91 12.43
N ARG A 14 3.12 18.70 12.06
CA ARG A 14 3.77 17.88 11.04
C ARG A 14 3.60 18.60 9.70
N GLU A 15 4.38 19.66 9.51
CA GLU A 15 4.36 20.51 8.32
C GLU A 15 4.76 19.66 7.11
N ASP A 16 3.90 19.74 6.08
CA ASP A 16 3.93 19.05 4.77
C ASP A 16 3.47 17.59 4.64
N ARG A 17 2.59 17.07 5.52
CA ARG A 17 1.78 15.90 5.11
C ARG A 17 0.73 16.35 4.09
N VAL A 18 0.91 15.98 2.82
CA VAL A 18 -0.16 16.11 1.82
C VAL A 18 -1.33 15.23 2.26
N VAL A 19 -2.42 15.87 2.67
CA VAL A 19 -3.66 15.22 3.11
C VAL A 19 -4.74 15.50 2.07
N ARG A 20 -5.38 14.44 1.57
CA ARG A 20 -6.50 14.51 0.63
C ARG A 20 -7.68 13.72 1.19
N ARG A 21 -8.85 14.36 1.31
CA ARG A 21 -10.08 13.66 1.69
C ARG A 21 -10.43 12.59 0.65
N LEU A 22 -10.99 11.47 1.11
CA LEU A 22 -11.48 10.44 0.20
C LEU A 22 -12.60 10.94 -0.70
N SER A 23 -12.58 10.51 -1.95
CA SER A 23 -13.66 10.77 -2.90
C SER A 23 -14.95 10.06 -2.46
N ALA A 24 -16.09 10.39 -3.07
CA ALA A 24 -17.32 9.63 -2.84
C ALA A 24 -17.21 8.20 -3.34
N GLU A 25 -16.56 8.00 -4.48
CA GLU A 25 -16.33 6.70 -5.11
C GLU A 25 -15.43 5.81 -4.24
N ASP A 26 -14.30 6.33 -3.75
CA ASP A 26 -13.38 5.60 -2.86
C ASP A 26 -14.11 5.14 -1.59
N ARG A 27 -14.96 6.00 -1.01
CA ARG A 27 -15.78 5.62 0.16
C ARG A 27 -16.79 4.54 -0.16
N SER A 28 -17.40 4.59 -1.35
CA SER A 28 -18.32 3.55 -1.80
C SER A 28 -17.59 2.22 -2.01
N ILE A 29 -16.37 2.22 -2.54
CA ILE A 29 -15.54 1.01 -2.67
C ILE A 29 -15.23 0.43 -1.28
N LEU A 30 -14.73 1.25 -0.34
CA LEU A 30 -14.45 0.81 1.02
C LEU A 30 -15.69 0.29 1.75
N ALA A 31 -16.87 0.88 1.51
CA ALA A 31 -18.11 0.43 2.12
C ALA A 31 -18.61 -0.92 1.58
N LEU A 32 -18.13 -1.34 0.40
CA LEU A 32 -18.41 -2.65 -0.17
C LEU A 32 -17.43 -3.73 0.34
N GLU A 33 -16.33 -3.33 0.97
CA GLU A 33 -15.40 -4.28 1.56
C GLU A 33 -16.05 -5.00 2.74
N THR A 34 -15.94 -6.32 2.72
CA THR A 34 -16.46 -7.21 3.75
C THR A 34 -15.38 -8.23 4.10
N GLU A 35 -15.71 -9.20 4.96
CA GLU A 35 -14.77 -10.26 5.25
C GLU A 35 -14.39 -11.08 4.00
N THR A 36 -15.32 -11.20 3.04
CA THR A 36 -15.21 -12.03 1.83
C THR A 36 -15.01 -11.25 0.54
N VAL A 37 -15.31 -9.95 0.54
CA VAL A 37 -15.12 -9.05 -0.62
C VAL A 37 -14.04 -8.05 -0.25
N ALA A 38 -12.90 -8.14 -0.92
CA ALA A 38 -11.85 -7.14 -0.82
C ALA A 38 -11.92 -6.22 -2.05
N GLY A 39 -11.81 -4.90 -1.85
CA GLY A 39 -12.04 -3.88 -2.88
C GLY A 39 -10.88 -3.73 -3.86
N HIS A 40 -9.89 -4.64 -3.84
CA HIS A 40 -8.74 -4.60 -4.72
C HIS A 40 -8.95 -5.41 -6.01
N ALA A 41 -8.12 -5.12 -7.01
CA ALA A 41 -8.09 -5.84 -8.27
C ALA A 41 -6.72 -6.50 -8.46
N CYS A 42 -6.69 -7.73 -8.98
CA CYS A 42 -5.46 -8.41 -9.39
C CYS A 42 -5.23 -8.24 -10.89
N LYS A 43 -3.97 -8.03 -11.29
CA LYS A 43 -3.55 -8.05 -12.69
C LYS A 43 -2.38 -9.03 -12.83
N VAL A 44 -2.51 -9.93 -13.79
CA VAL A 44 -1.46 -10.90 -14.15
C VAL A 44 -0.79 -10.45 -15.43
N VAL A 45 0.54 -10.50 -15.46
CA VAL A 45 1.36 -10.21 -16.65
C VAL A 45 2.38 -11.34 -16.85
N LEU A 46 2.39 -11.91 -18.05
CA LEU A 46 3.39 -12.90 -18.46
C LEU A 46 4.55 -12.21 -19.15
N LEU A 47 5.78 -12.57 -18.75
CA LEU A 47 7.00 -11.99 -19.26
C LEU A 47 7.76 -13.01 -20.12
N GLY A 48 8.40 -12.55 -21.19
CA GLY A 48 9.20 -13.41 -22.08
C GLY A 48 10.55 -13.85 -21.51
N GLY A 49 10.87 -13.49 -20.26
CA GLY A 49 12.15 -13.81 -19.62
C GLY A 49 12.10 -13.59 -18.11
N ARG A 50 13.11 -14.11 -17.41
CA ARG A 50 13.25 -13.92 -15.96
C ARG A 50 13.62 -12.47 -15.64
N ILE A 51 13.05 -11.95 -14.56
CA ILE A 51 13.42 -10.66 -13.99
C ILE A 51 14.12 -10.90 -12.65
N ASP A 52 15.22 -10.20 -12.44
CA ASP A 52 15.89 -10.14 -11.15
C ASP A 52 15.09 -9.27 -10.16
N LEU A 53 14.89 -9.77 -8.95
CA LEU A 53 14.03 -9.12 -7.95
C LEU A 53 14.59 -7.77 -7.51
N ASP A 54 15.89 -7.67 -7.29
CA ASP A 54 16.53 -6.43 -6.83
C ASP A 54 16.56 -5.37 -7.93
N HIS A 55 16.75 -5.80 -9.18
CA HIS A 55 16.58 -4.95 -10.36
C HIS A 55 15.14 -4.43 -10.47
N LEU A 56 14.14 -5.28 -10.27
CA LEU A 56 12.74 -4.87 -10.30
C LEU A 56 12.42 -3.85 -9.20
N ARG A 57 12.84 -4.12 -7.97
CA ARG A 57 12.67 -3.21 -6.82
C ARG A 57 13.33 -1.87 -7.08
N SER A 58 14.57 -1.87 -7.58
CA SER A 58 15.31 -0.65 -7.93
C SER A 58 14.60 0.15 -9.02
N SER A 59 14.11 -0.54 -10.06
CA SER A 59 13.36 0.07 -11.16
C SER A 59 12.05 0.71 -10.69
N ILE A 60 11.32 0.07 -9.78
CA ILE A 60 10.09 0.62 -9.20
C ILE A 60 10.41 1.84 -8.33
N SER A 61 11.40 1.72 -7.44
CA SER A 61 11.83 2.81 -6.56
C SER A 61 12.18 4.08 -7.35
N ALA A 62 12.92 3.94 -8.45
CA ALA A 62 13.31 5.05 -9.31
C ALA A 62 12.13 5.72 -10.05
N ARG A 63 11.01 5.01 -10.24
CA ARG A 63 9.81 5.50 -10.94
C ARG A 63 8.77 6.07 -9.98
N LEU A 64 8.76 5.64 -8.72
CA LEU A 64 7.74 6.02 -7.74
C LEU A 64 7.57 7.55 -7.58
N PRO A 65 8.63 8.39 -7.59
CA PRO A 65 8.46 9.85 -7.52
C PRO A 65 7.68 10.46 -8.69
N ARG A 66 7.56 9.75 -9.82
CA ARG A 66 6.78 10.18 -11.00
C ARG A 66 5.30 9.80 -10.90
N ALA A 67 4.92 9.03 -9.88
CA ALA A 67 3.56 8.56 -9.62
C ALA A 67 3.25 8.68 -8.12
N PRO A 68 3.18 9.92 -7.58
CA PRO A 68 3.03 10.17 -6.14
C PRO A 68 1.76 9.55 -5.53
N GLU A 69 0.73 9.31 -6.34
CA GLU A 69 -0.51 8.65 -5.92
C GLU A 69 -0.27 7.22 -5.41
N LEU A 70 0.79 6.54 -5.89
CA LEU A 70 1.18 5.20 -5.44
C LEU A 70 1.84 5.20 -4.06
N GLY A 71 2.22 6.37 -3.54
CA GLY A 71 2.74 6.54 -2.17
C GLY A 71 1.66 7.00 -1.17
N MET A 72 0.39 7.03 -1.56
CA MET A 72 -0.69 7.42 -0.67
C MET A 72 -1.11 6.24 0.21
N ARG A 73 -1.26 6.52 1.50
CA ARG A 73 -1.79 5.59 2.51
C ARG A 73 -3.13 6.08 3.02
N LEU A 74 -4.07 5.14 3.24
CA LEU A 74 -5.33 5.45 3.90
C LEU A 74 -5.10 5.57 5.41
N THR A 75 -5.49 6.71 5.99
CA THR A 75 -5.42 6.96 7.43
C THR A 75 -6.70 7.61 7.93
N GLU A 76 -6.90 7.66 9.25
CA GLU A 76 -7.99 8.41 9.85
C GLU A 76 -7.49 9.76 10.36
N ILE A 77 -8.22 10.82 10.04
CA ILE A 77 -7.97 12.19 10.51
C ILE A 77 -9.30 12.76 10.99
N ASP A 78 -9.35 13.18 12.26
CA ASP A 78 -10.56 13.72 12.90
C ASP A 78 -11.81 12.81 12.73
N GLY A 79 -11.62 11.49 12.78
CA GLY A 79 -12.69 10.50 12.63
C GLY A 79 -13.16 10.27 11.18
N ALA A 80 -12.44 10.79 10.18
CA ALA A 80 -12.77 10.60 8.77
C ALA A 80 -11.60 9.97 7.98
N PRO A 81 -11.87 9.00 7.09
CA PRO A 81 -10.84 8.39 6.25
C PRO A 81 -10.29 9.41 5.25
N SER A 82 -8.96 9.49 5.18
CA SER A 82 -8.22 10.41 4.34
C SER A 82 -6.99 9.75 3.73
N TRP A 83 -6.68 10.12 2.49
CA TRP A 83 -5.41 9.78 1.85
C TRP A 83 -4.31 10.69 2.40
N THR A 84 -3.18 10.09 2.75
CA THR A 84 -2.01 10.81 3.23
C THR A 84 -0.77 10.31 2.51
N LEU A 85 0.07 11.24 2.06
CA LEU A 85 1.33 10.87 1.44
C LEU A 85 2.25 10.25 2.50
N GLU A 86 2.66 9.01 2.26
CA GLU A 86 3.72 8.35 3.01
C GLU A 86 5.06 8.84 2.46
N HIS A 87 5.97 9.28 3.34
CA HIS A 87 7.22 9.88 2.90
C HIS A 87 8.21 8.82 2.37
N GLU A 88 8.08 7.59 2.82
CA GLU A 88 8.95 6.48 2.44
C GLU A 88 8.12 5.20 2.27
N VAL A 89 8.05 4.71 1.03
CA VAL A 89 7.39 3.44 0.72
C VAL A 89 8.42 2.32 0.82
N ASP A 90 8.21 1.36 1.71
CA ASP A 90 9.04 0.16 1.80
C ASP A 90 8.75 -0.77 0.61
N ILE A 91 9.54 -0.59 -0.46
CA ILE A 91 9.41 -1.40 -1.68
C ILE A 91 9.63 -2.89 -1.42
N SER A 92 10.38 -3.27 -0.39
CA SER A 92 10.61 -4.68 -0.07
C SER A 92 9.36 -5.36 0.50
N ALA A 93 8.51 -4.60 1.21
CA ALA A 93 7.21 -5.05 1.70
C ALA A 93 6.16 -5.19 0.58
N HIS A 94 6.29 -4.42 -0.50
CA HIS A 94 5.33 -4.43 -1.61
C HIS A 94 5.74 -5.31 -2.80
N VAL A 95 7.04 -5.57 -2.96
CA VAL A 95 7.58 -6.35 -4.09
C VAL A 95 8.35 -7.53 -3.55
N GLY A 96 7.72 -8.70 -3.61
CA GLY A 96 8.27 -9.96 -3.13
C GLY A 96 8.17 -11.08 -4.17
N LEU A 97 8.82 -12.19 -3.84
CA LEU A 97 8.58 -13.45 -4.53
C LEU A 97 7.34 -14.09 -3.90
N CYS A 98 6.45 -14.60 -4.74
CA CYS A 98 5.58 -15.68 -4.32
C CYS A 98 6.43 -16.95 -4.32
N ASP A 99 6.20 -17.85 -3.35
CA ASP A 99 6.93 -19.12 -3.17
C ASP A 99 7.42 -19.69 -4.50
N GLU A 100 8.70 -20.10 -4.58
CA GLU A 100 9.32 -20.63 -5.79
C GLU A 100 8.62 -21.90 -6.24
N ALA A 101 7.52 -21.76 -6.98
CA ALA A 101 6.90 -22.86 -7.67
C ALA A 101 7.86 -23.25 -8.80
N GLU A 102 8.38 -24.48 -8.74
CA GLU A 102 8.71 -25.21 -9.96
C GLU A 102 7.53 -25.19 -10.93
N VAL A 103 7.80 -25.50 -12.21
CA VAL A 103 6.82 -25.57 -13.30
C VAL A 103 5.41 -25.88 -12.80
N CYS A 104 4.56 -24.86 -12.75
CA CYS A 104 3.19 -25.01 -12.28
C CYS A 104 2.25 -25.26 -13.46
N ASP A 105 1.25 -26.10 -13.26
CA ASP A 105 0.17 -26.20 -14.23
C ASP A 105 -0.80 -24.99 -14.13
N GLU A 106 -1.79 -24.93 -15.03
CA GLU A 106 -2.77 -23.83 -15.05
C GLU A 106 -3.60 -23.76 -13.77
N ALA A 107 -3.93 -24.90 -13.15
CA ALA A 107 -4.74 -24.96 -11.95
C ALA A 107 -3.95 -24.44 -10.74
N GLU A 108 -2.68 -24.84 -10.63
CA GLU A 108 -1.75 -24.33 -9.61
C GLU A 108 -1.48 -22.83 -9.77
N PHE A 109 -1.38 -22.36 -11.01
CA PHE A 109 -1.27 -20.93 -11.31
C PHE A 109 -2.50 -20.17 -10.81
N CYS A 110 -3.70 -20.61 -11.18
CA CYS A 110 -4.95 -19.96 -10.77
C CYS A 110 -5.13 -19.97 -9.25
N SER A 111 -4.79 -21.09 -8.59
CA SER A 111 -4.83 -21.23 -7.13
C SER A 111 -3.86 -20.26 -6.46
N THR A 112 -2.66 -20.10 -7.01
CA THR A 112 -1.66 -19.15 -6.51
C THR A 112 -2.13 -17.72 -6.63
N VAL A 113 -2.70 -17.34 -7.77
CA VAL A 113 -3.27 -15.99 -7.98
C VAL A 113 -4.42 -15.73 -7.00
N ALA A 114 -5.32 -16.71 -6.81
CA ALA A 114 -6.43 -16.59 -5.86
C ALA A 114 -5.92 -16.38 -4.43
N ARG A 115 -4.92 -17.18 -3.99
CA ARG A 115 -4.30 -17.04 -2.66
C ARG A 115 -3.65 -15.68 -2.45
N ILE A 116 -2.93 -15.16 -3.44
CA ILE A 116 -2.35 -13.80 -3.36
C ILE A 116 -3.48 -12.77 -3.30
N PHE A 117 -4.54 -12.97 -4.08
CA PHE A 117 -5.69 -12.08 -4.09
C PHE A 117 -6.49 -12.10 -2.79
N GLU A 118 -6.43 -13.16 -1.99
CA GLU A 118 -7.05 -13.20 -0.65
C GLU A 118 -6.27 -12.40 0.41
N GLN A 119 -5.02 -12.04 0.15
CA GLN A 119 -4.22 -11.24 1.10
C GLN A 119 -4.82 -9.85 1.25
N ARG A 120 -5.02 -9.41 2.50
CA ARG A 120 -5.40 -8.03 2.80
C ARG A 120 -4.14 -7.17 2.84
N LEU A 121 -4.11 -6.16 1.98
CA LEU A 121 -3.04 -5.17 1.84
C LEU A 121 -3.12 -4.08 2.92
#